data_AF-I3S8M4-F1
#
_entry.id   AF-I3S8M4-F1
#
_cell.length_a   1.000
_cell.length_b   1.000
_cell.length_c   1.000
_cell.angle_alpha   90.00
_cell.angle_beta   90.00
_cell.angle_gamma   90.00
#
_symmetry.space_group_name_H-M   'P 1'
#
loop_
_entity.id
_entity.type
_entity.pdbx_description
1 polymer ?
#
loop_
_entity_poly.entity_id
_entity_poly.type
_entity_poly.pdbx_seq_one_letter_code
_entity_poly.pdbx_strand_id
1 'polypeptide(L)' 'MLRKISLQLNDPPFNFMIHTSPLHGDESELAYTHWFIQIVPQLIGTAGFELATGCYINPVFPEDAAKILREVNV' A
#
# COMPACT_ATOMS: atom_id res chain seq x y z
N MET A 1 -5.87 -8.65 -7.84
CA MET A 1 -5.99 -7.57 -6.83
C MET A 1 -6.61 -6.29 -7.38
N LEU A 2 -6.10 -5.67 -8.45
CA LEU A 2 -6.61 -4.38 -8.95
C LEU A 2 -8.13 -4.39 -9.26
N ARG A 3 -8.66 -5.46 -9.86
CA ARG A 3 -10.10 -5.62 -10.07
C ARG A 3 -10.92 -5.59 -8.76
N LYS A 4 -10.41 -6.22 -7.70
CA LYS A 4 -11.07 -6.21 -6.38
C LYS A 4 -11.12 -4.80 -5.81
N ILE A 5 -10.01 -4.06 -5.92
CA ILE A 5 -9.90 -2.67 -5.48
C ILE A 5 -10.87 -1.78 -6.27
N SER A 6 -10.90 -1.91 -7.59
CA SER A 6 -11.81 -1.16 -8.47
C SER A 6 -13.29 -1.41 -8.11
N LEU A 7 -13.70 -2.67 -7.98
CA LEU A 7 -15.09 -3.01 -7.63
C LEU A 7 -15.49 -2.54 -6.22
N GLN A 8 -14.61 -2.72 -5.23
CA GLN A 8 -14.93 -2.44 -3.83
C GLN A 8 -14.88 -0.95 -3.46
N LEU A 9 -14.06 -0.17 -4.17
CA LEU A 9 -13.76 1.22 -3.82
C LEU A 9 -14.28 2.22 -4.88
N ASN A 10 -15.18 1.78 -5.77
CA ASN A 10 -15.77 2.60 -6.84
C ASN A 10 -14.74 3.18 -7.83
N ASP A 11 -13.86 2.31 -8.32
CA ASP A 11 -12.84 2.62 -9.33
C ASP A 11 -11.96 3.86 -9.02
N PRO A 12 -11.30 3.89 -7.85
CA PRO A 12 -10.50 5.04 -7.47
C PRO A 12 -9.21 5.10 -8.29
N PRO A 13 -8.64 6.30 -8.51
CA PRO A 13 -7.25 6.42 -8.92
C PRO A 13 -6.35 5.68 -7.92
N PHE A 14 -5.25 5.11 -8.40
CA PHE A 14 -4.27 4.44 -7.56
C PHE A 14 -2.86 4.62 -8.08
N ASN A 15 -1.90 4.52 -7.17
CA ASN A 15 -0.49 4.41 -7.50
C ASN A 15 0.00 3.02 -7.13
N PHE A 16 0.96 2.49 -7.87
CA PHE A 16 1.70 1.31 -7.45
C PHE A 16 3.21 1.58 -7.50
N MET A 17 3.93 0.98 -6.56
CA MET A 17 5.37 1.17 -6.40
C MET A 17 6.03 -0.19 -6.23
N ILE A 18 7.15 -0.40 -6.92
CA ILE A 18 8.00 -1.57 -6.75
C ILE A 18 9.10 -1.19 -5.77
N HIS A 19 9.14 -1.90 -4.66
CA HIS A 19 10.22 -1.82 -3.67
C HIS A 19 11.17 -2.98 -3.92
N THR A 20 12.42 -2.66 -4.28
CA THR A 20 13.44 -3.64 -4.66
C THR A 20 14.75 -3.34 -3.95
N SER A 21 15.68 -4.28 -3.99
CA SER A 21 17.03 -4.12 -3.45
C SER A 21 17.74 -2.90 -4.04
N PRO A 22 18.55 -2.17 -3.26
CA PRO A 22 19.53 -1.24 -3.79
C PRO A 22 20.43 -1.93 -4.82
N LEU A 23 20.91 -1.17 -5.81
CA LEU A 23 21.79 -1.69 -6.88
C LEU A 23 23.16 -2.13 -6.35
N HIS A 24 23.62 -1.51 -5.26
CA HIS A 24 24.93 -1.76 -4.65
C HIS A 24 24.76 -2.00 -3.14
N GLY A 25 24.07 -3.08 -2.78
CA GLY A 25 23.91 -3.51 -1.38
C GLY A 25 25.00 -4.50 -0.95
N ASP A 26 25.24 -4.60 0.35
CA ASP A 26 26.15 -5.60 0.89
C ASP A 26 25.51 -7.00 0.88
N GLU A 27 26.31 -8.06 0.70
CA GLU A 27 25.79 -9.45 0.69
C GLU A 27 25.06 -9.82 1.99
N SER A 28 25.47 -9.23 3.12
CA SER A 28 24.81 -9.41 4.41
C SER A 28 23.37 -8.90 4.44
N GLU A 29 23.01 -7.93 3.59
CA GLU A 29 21.68 -7.34 3.56
C GLU A 29 20.67 -8.20 2.79
N LEU A 30 21.15 -9.09 1.93
CA LEU A 30 20.30 -9.97 1.12
C LEU A 30 19.45 -10.91 1.98
N ALA A 31 19.90 -11.24 3.19
CA ALA A 31 19.18 -12.11 4.12
C ALA A 31 17.86 -11.49 4.62
N TYR A 32 17.76 -10.16 4.66
CA TYR A 32 16.57 -9.44 5.14
C TYR A 32 15.95 -8.50 4.10
N THR A 33 16.52 -8.42 2.90
CA THR A 33 15.97 -7.64 1.79
C THR A 33 15.02 -8.49 0.96
N HIS A 34 13.74 -8.13 0.95
CA HIS A 34 12.72 -8.83 0.18
C HIS A 34 11.93 -7.83 -0.67
N TRP A 35 11.91 -8.04 -1.99
CA TRP A 35 11.18 -7.16 -2.89
C TRP A 35 9.67 -7.33 -2.71
N PHE A 36 8.91 -6.27 -2.95
CA PHE A 36 7.45 -6.33 -2.97
C PHE A 36 6.84 -5.23 -3.83
N ILE A 37 5.57 -5.38 -4.15
CA ILE A 37 4.76 -4.36 -4.84
C ILE A 37 3.78 -3.79 -3.83
N GLN A 38 3.78 -2.46 -3.70
CA GLN A 38 2.80 -1.72 -2.91
C GLN A 38 1.77 -1.10 -3.85
N ILE A 39 0.48 -1.20 -3.50
CA ILE A 39 -0.62 -0.57 -4.23
C ILE A 39 -1.34 0.34 -3.25
N VAL A 40 -1.51 1.61 -3.61
CA VAL A 40 -2.14 2.63 -2.76
C VAL A 40 -3.30 3.28 -3.54
N PRO A 41 -4.56 2.88 -3.28
CA PRO A 41 -5.71 3.59 -3.81
C PRO A 41 -5.81 4.99 -3.17
N GLN A 42 -6.10 6.01 -3.96
CA GLN A 42 -6.21 7.39 -3.50
C GLN A 42 -7.60 7.64 -2.90
N LEU A 43 -7.72 7.52 -1.58
CA LEU A 43 -8.99 7.66 -0.87
C LEU A 43 -9.10 8.94 -0.03
N ILE A 44 -7.97 9.42 0.52
CA ILE A 44 -7.91 10.58 1.42
C ILE A 44 -6.62 11.35 1.11
N GLY A 45 -6.67 12.68 1.22
CA GLY A 45 -5.49 13.55 1.10
C GLY A 45 -4.79 13.77 2.44
N THR A 46 -3.50 14.09 2.41
CA THR A 46 -2.72 14.48 3.59
C THR A 46 -3.03 15.90 4.03
N ALA A 47 -3.01 16.17 5.34
CA ALA A 47 -3.20 17.50 5.91
C ALA A 47 -1.94 17.99 6.66
N GLY A 48 -2.08 19.05 7.45
CA GLY A 48 -0.96 19.70 8.13
C GLY A 48 -0.24 18.81 9.15
N PHE A 49 -0.95 17.87 9.78
CA PHE A 49 -0.33 16.94 10.74
C PHE A 49 0.61 15.95 10.05
N GLU A 50 0.15 15.30 8.98
CA GLU A 50 0.93 14.33 8.23
C GLU A 50 2.16 14.99 7.61
N LEU A 51 2.00 16.20 7.07
CA LEU A 51 3.10 16.96 6.49
C LEU A 51 4.13 17.41 7.53
N ALA A 52 3.69 17.83 8.72
CA ALA A 52 4.58 18.31 9.77
C ALA A 52 5.34 17.19 10.48
N THR A 53 4.75 16.00 10.58
CA THR A 53 5.29 14.90 11.40
C THR A 53 5.86 13.74 10.59
N GLY A 54 5.44 13.58 9.33
CA GLY A 54 5.71 12.37 8.54
C GLY A 54 4.94 11.13 9.03
N CYS A 55 4.06 11.27 10.03
CA CYS A 55 3.21 10.19 10.54
C CYS A 55 1.84 10.24 9.84
N TYR A 56 1.36 9.09 9.37
CA TYR A 56 0.10 8.98 8.64
C TYR A 56 -0.99 8.36 9.49
N ILE A 57 -2.22 8.87 9.36
CA ILE A 57 -3.40 8.31 10.00
C ILE A 57 -4.11 7.39 9.01
N ASN A 58 -4.18 6.10 9.34
CA ASN A 58 -4.96 5.13 8.57
C ASN A 58 -6.31 4.89 9.27
N PRO A 59 -7.46 5.28 8.67
CA PRO A 59 -8.76 5.11 9.28
C PRO A 59 -9.30 3.67 9.20
N VAL A 60 -8.67 2.79 8.40
CA VAL A 60 -9.11 1.39 8.22
C VAL A 60 -8.00 0.45 8.66
N PHE A 61 -8.32 -0.40 9.62
CA PHE A 61 -7.40 -1.43 10.07
C PHE A 61 -7.10 -2.45 8.96
N PRO A 62 -5.86 -2.97 8.87
CA PRO A 62 -5.50 -3.96 7.85
C PRO A 62 -6.32 -5.25 7.95
N GLU A 63 -6.78 -5.62 9.15
CA GLU A 63 -7.66 -6.76 9.39
C GLU A 63 -8.98 -6.63 8.64
N ASP A 64 -9.60 -5.45 8.72
CA ASP A 64 -10.85 -5.14 8.01
C ASP A 64 -10.61 -5.04 6.51
N ALA A 65 -9.55 -4.36 6.08
CA ALA A 65 -9.20 -4.25 4.67
C ALA A 65 -8.98 -5.62 4.02
N ALA A 66 -8.28 -6.52 4.71
CA ALA A 66 -8.03 -7.88 4.24
C ALA A 66 -9.34 -8.70 4.15
N LYS A 67 -10.22 -8.58 5.15
CA LYS A 67 -11.54 -9.22 5.14
C LYS A 67 -12.39 -8.73 3.97
N ILE A 68 -12.56 -7.41 3.85
CA ILE A 68 -13.36 -6.77 2.81
C ILE A 68 -12.88 -7.22 1.42
N LEU A 69 -11.57 -7.13 1.14
CA LEU A 69 -11.03 -7.52 -0.16
C LEU A 69 -11.15 -9.03 -0.42
N ARG A 70 -11.16 -9.88 0.61
CA ARG A 70 -11.38 -11.33 0.44
C ARG A 70 -12.81 -11.63 0.01
N GLU A 71 -13.78 -10.91 0.56
CA GLU A 71 -15.22 -11.06 0.30
C GLU A 71 -15.67 -10.54 -1.08
N VAL A 72 -14.84 -9.73 -1.75
CA VAL A 72 -15.11 -9.28 -3.13
C VAL A 72 -15.08 -10.46 -4.11
N ASN A 73 -16.21 -10.73 -4.75
CA ASN A 73 -16.32 -11.63 -5.90
C ASN A 73 -16.07 -10.83 -7.19
N VAL A 74 -15.14 -11.31 -8.01
CA VAL A 74 -14.70 -10.68 -9.28
C VAL A 74 -15.11 -11.56 -10.44
#